data_AF-A0A7S0Y334-F1
#
_entry.id   AF-A0A7S0Y334-F1
#
_cell.length_a   1.000
_cell.length_b   1.000
_cell.length_c   1.000
_cell.angle_alpha   90.00
_cell.angle_beta   90.00
_cell.angle_gamma   90.00
#
_symmetry.space_group_name_H-M   'P 1'
#
loop_
_entity.id
_entity.type
_entity.pdbx_description
1 polymer ?
#
loop_
_entity_poly.entity_id
_entity_poly.type
_entity_poly.pdbx_seq_one_letter_code
_entity_poly.pdbx_strand_id
1 'polypeptide(L)'
;NPPVVAVRDGGGNIVRGSAAEVSVSLVPTGNGAALSGNNVTAAVRGLATFDSVAVDKVGEGYSLLFESQGLVPAASDNFTVTYGPPAAVVVARQPGGARGG
;
A
#
# COMPACT_ATOMS: atom_id res chain seq x y z
N ASN A 1 -8.22 2.68 7.07
CA ASN A 1 -7.44 2.25 8.25
C ASN A 1 -6.02 1.96 7.76
N PRO A 2 -4.97 2.67 8.22
CA PRO A 2 -3.61 2.40 7.77
C PRO A 2 -3.14 1.01 8.24
N PRO A 3 -2.37 0.27 7.43
CA PRO A 3 -1.82 -1.02 7.85
C PRO A 3 -0.80 -0.82 8.99
N VAL A 4 -0.93 -1.65 10.03
CA VAL A 4 -0.05 -1.67 11.21
C VAL A 4 0.59 -3.04 11.32
N VAL A 5 1.92 -3.08 11.39
CA VAL A 5 2.71 -4.31 11.52
C VAL A 5 3.34 -4.36 12.90
N ALA A 6 3.16 -5.48 13.60
CA ALA A 6 3.77 -5.70 14.89
C ALA A 6 5.05 -6.55 14.75
N VAL A 7 6.18 -6.00 15.22
CA VAL A 7 7.43 -6.73 15.37
C VAL A 7 7.31 -7.64 16.58
N ARG A 8 7.25 -8.95 16.34
CA ARG A 8 7.11 -9.97 17.37
C ARG A 8 8.39 -10.78 17.55
N ASP A 9 8.64 -11.23 18.78
CA ASP A 9 9.67 -12.21 19.07
C ASP A 9 9.23 -13.62 18.65
N GLY A 10 10.13 -14.61 18.76
CA GLY A 10 9.84 -16.02 18.47
C GLY A 10 8.76 -16.64 19.36
N GLY A 11 8.36 -15.97 20.44
CA GLY A 11 7.23 -16.36 21.30
C GLY A 11 5.90 -15.68 20.93
N GLY A 12 5.89 -14.82 19.92
CA GLY A 12 4.71 -14.07 19.47
C GLY A 12 4.44 -12.78 20.26
N ASN A 13 5.32 -12.36 21.16
CA ASN A 13 5.16 -11.12 21.93
C ASN A 13 5.65 -9.91 21.14
N ILE A 14 4.96 -8.78 21.28
CA ILE A 14 5.41 -7.52 20.67
C ILE A 14 6.69 -7.05 21.35
N VAL A 15 7.77 -6.90 20.59
CA VAL A 15 9.05 -6.41 21.09
C VAL A 15 8.97 -4.89 21.21
N ARG A 16 8.48 -4.42 22.36
CA ARG A 16 8.25 -2.97 22.62
C ARG A 16 9.51 -2.11 22.59
N GLY A 17 10.70 -2.69 22.62
CA GLY A 17 11.97 -1.98 22.44
C GLY A 17 12.49 -1.96 21.00
N SER A 18 11.80 -2.63 20.06
CA SER A 18 12.28 -2.75 18.68
C SER A 18 12.05 -1.45 17.91
N ALA A 19 13.14 -0.97 17.31
CA ALA A 19 13.18 0.11 16.33
C ALA A 19 13.54 -0.42 14.93
N ALA A 20 13.23 -1.69 14.65
CA ALA A 20 13.54 -2.33 13.37
C ALA A 20 12.92 -1.56 12.19
N GLU A 21 13.70 -1.38 11.13
CA GLU A 21 13.20 -0.82 9.87
C GLU A 21 12.42 -1.88 9.11
N VAL A 22 11.13 -1.62 8.89
CA VAL A 22 10.24 -2.50 8.14
C VAL A 22 10.00 -1.87 6.77
N SER A 23 10.35 -2.59 5.72
CA SER A 23 9.99 -2.27 4.34
C SER A 23 8.70 -2.99 3.95
N VAL A 24 7.87 -2.34 3.14
CA VAL A 24 6.66 -2.92 2.54
C VAL A 24 6.79 -2.95 1.01
N SER A 25 6.39 -4.07 0.42
CA SER A 25 6.32 -4.28 -1.02
C SER A 25 4.96 -4.85 -1.44
N LEU A 26 4.58 -4.66 -2.70
CA LEU A 26 3.28 -5.07 -3.26
C LEU A 26 3.50 -6.34 -4.05
N VAL A 27 2.65 -7.34 -3.82
CA VAL A 27 2.68 -8.61 -4.55
C VAL A 27 1.32 -8.83 -5.22
N PRO A 28 1.28 -9.29 -6.49
CA PRO A 28 2.41 -9.48 -7.41
C PRO A 28 2.87 -8.17 -8.08
N THR A 29 4.18 -8.03 -8.30
CA THR A 29 4.81 -6.85 -8.94
C THR A 29 4.64 -6.81 -10.47
N GLY A 30 4.17 -7.91 -11.08
CA GLY A 30 4.07 -8.07 -12.54
C GLY A 30 2.88 -7.37 -13.20
N ASN A 31 1.94 -6.84 -12.42
CA ASN A 31 0.70 -6.25 -12.94
C ASN A 31 0.90 -4.80 -13.41
N GLY A 32 2.12 -4.26 -13.29
CA GLY A 32 2.42 -2.85 -13.48
C GLY A 32 1.75 -1.95 -12.42
N ALA A 33 1.43 -2.52 -11.25
CA ALA A 33 0.96 -1.80 -10.08
C ALA A 33 2.17 -1.50 -9.18
N ALA A 34 2.27 -0.28 -8.70
CA ALA A 34 3.33 0.17 -7.82
C ALA A 34 2.75 0.66 -6.47
N LEU A 35 3.52 0.41 -5.42
CA LEU A 35 3.35 1.06 -4.15
C LEU A 35 3.91 2.47 -4.22
N SER A 36 3.04 3.45 -4.02
CA SER A 36 3.39 4.86 -3.85
C SER A 36 3.39 5.23 -2.38
N GLY A 37 4.24 6.19 -2.00
CA GLY A 37 4.35 6.69 -0.63
C GLY A 37 5.56 6.16 0.13
N ASN A 38 5.45 6.13 1.47
CA ASN A 38 6.55 5.72 2.33
C ASN A 38 6.59 4.21 2.52
N ASN A 39 7.45 3.54 1.75
CA ASN A 39 7.57 2.09 1.74
C ASN A 39 8.53 1.55 2.82
N VAL A 40 9.16 2.42 3.62
CA VAL A 40 10.04 2.02 4.73
C VAL A 40 9.70 2.82 5.97
N THR A 41 9.41 2.13 7.07
CA THR A 41 9.09 2.76 8.36
C THR A 41 9.78 2.03 9.50
N ALA A 42 10.41 2.79 10.40
CA ALA A 42 10.95 2.25 11.64
C ALA A 42 9.81 1.94 12.63
N ALA A 43 9.86 0.78 13.27
CA ALA A 43 8.91 0.42 14.30
C ALA A 43 9.04 1.33 15.52
N VAL A 44 7.92 1.85 16.03
CA VAL A 44 7.85 2.60 17.29
C VAL A 44 7.15 1.73 18.32
N ARG A 45 7.84 1.38 19.40
CA ARG A 45 7.37 0.42 20.41
C ARG A 45 7.01 -0.95 19.82
N GLY A 46 7.75 -1.39 18.80
CA GLY A 46 7.51 -2.64 18.10
C GLY A 46 6.32 -2.61 17.14
N LEU A 47 5.79 -1.43 16.80
CA LEU A 47 4.73 -1.26 15.80
C LEU A 47 5.23 -0.36 14.67
N ALA A 48 5.24 -0.86 13.44
CA ALA A 48 5.48 -0.07 12.24
C ALA A 48 4.12 0.30 11.61
N THR A 49 3.84 1.59 11.51
CA THR A 49 2.59 2.11 10.93
C THR A 49 2.90 2.77 9.60
N PHE A 50 2.22 2.34 8.54
CA PHE A 50 2.43 2.88 7.20
C PHE A 50 1.28 3.82 6.84
N ASP A 51 1.44 5.11 7.13
CA ASP A 51 0.36 6.11 7.00
C ASP A 51 0.12 6.59 5.55
N SER A 52 1.11 6.44 4.67
CA SER A 52 1.10 7.02 3.32
C SER A 52 1.19 6.00 2.18
N VAL A 53 1.00 4.72 2.48
CA VAL A 53 1.06 3.64 1.50
C VAL A 53 -0.23 3.60 0.65
N ALA A 54 -0.07 3.74 -0.67
CA ALA A 54 -1.17 3.64 -1.63
C ALA A 54 -0.77 2.85 -2.88
N VAL A 55 -1.71 2.07 -3.42
CA VAL A 55 -1.55 1.34 -4.69
C VAL A 55 -2.08 2.21 -5.82
N ASP A 56 -1.26 2.41 -6.85
CA ASP A 56 -1.58 3.31 -7.98
C ASP A 56 -2.53 2.71 -9.03
N LYS A 57 -2.81 1.41 -8.93
CA LYS A 57 -3.54 0.65 -9.95
C LYS A 57 -4.65 -0.22 -9.38
N VAL A 58 -5.77 -0.22 -10.09
CA VAL A 58 -6.92 -1.09 -9.83
C VAL A 58 -6.57 -2.53 -10.22
N GLY A 59 -6.96 -3.47 -9.36
CA GLY A 59 -6.68 -4.89 -9.54
C GLY A 59 -7.10 -5.72 -8.33
N GLU A 60 -7.20 -7.02 -8.54
CA GLU A 60 -7.59 -8.00 -7.53
C GLU A 60 -6.40 -8.87 -7.12
N GLY A 61 -6.45 -9.40 -5.90
CA GLY A 61 -5.45 -10.34 -5.41
C GLY A 61 -4.12 -9.68 -4.98
N TYR A 62 -4.12 -8.38 -4.70
CA TYR A 62 -2.95 -7.71 -4.14
C TYR A 62 -2.69 -8.16 -2.71
N SER A 63 -1.43 -8.27 -2.32
CA SER A 63 -1.01 -8.42 -0.92
C SER A 63 0.18 -7.51 -0.63
N LEU A 64 0.29 -7.08 0.63
CA LEU A 64 1.44 -6.34 1.12
C LEU A 64 2.40 -7.32 1.80
N LEU A 65 3.66 -7.34 1.36
CA LEU A 65 4.72 -8.09 1.99
C LEU A 65 5.57 -7.15 2.83
N PHE A 66 5.68 -7.45 4.12
CA PHE A 66 6.46 -6.70 5.09
C PHE A 66 7.74 -7.47 5.42
N GLU A 67 8.87 -6.80 5.26
CA GLU A 67 10.21 -7.36 5.44
C GLU A 67 11.03 -6.47 6.35
N SER A 68 11.92 -7.08 7.13
CA SER A 68 12.90 -6.38 7.96
C SER A 68 14.13 -7.26 8.06
N GLN A 69 15.32 -6.66 8.07
CA GLN A 69 16.55 -7.43 8.18
C GLN A 69 16.56 -8.27 9.47
N GLY A 70 16.82 -9.57 9.33
CA GLY A 70 16.90 -10.51 10.45
C GLY A 70 15.55 -10.95 11.04
N LEU A 71 14.41 -10.53 10.47
CA LEU A 71 13.07 -10.97 10.87
C LEU A 71 12.42 -11.83 9.78
N VAL A 72 11.50 -12.69 10.19
CA VAL A 72 10.68 -13.47 9.25
C VAL A 72 9.72 -12.53 8.53
N PRO A 73 9.65 -12.55 7.18
CA PRO A 73 8.69 -11.76 6.43
C PRO A 73 7.23 -12.10 6.79
N ALA A 74 6.36 -11.10 6.74
CA ALA A 74 4.92 -11.27 6.96
C ALA A 74 4.14 -10.71 5.78
N ALA A 75 3.18 -11.47 5.27
CA ALA A 75 2.26 -11.00 4.23
C ALA A 75 0.90 -10.60 4.84
N SER A 76 0.26 -9.58 4.28
CA SER A 76 -1.14 -9.29 4.55
C SER A 76 -2.06 -10.31 3.86
N ASP A 77 -3.31 -10.36 4.31
CA ASP A 77 -4.39 -10.95 3.51
C ASP A 77 -4.50 -10.27 2.14
N ASN A 78 -5.07 -10.99 1.19
CA ASN A 78 -5.34 -10.46 -0.13
C ASN A 78 -6.39 -9.36 -0.06
N PHE A 79 -6.19 -8.29 -0.82
CA PHE A 79 -7.14 -7.21 -0.97
C PHE A 79 -7.31 -6.83 -2.44
N THR A 80 -8.44 -6.19 -2.72
CA THR A 80 -8.79 -5.68 -4.04
C THR A 80 -8.78 -4.16 -4.01
N VAL A 81 -8.14 -3.55 -5.00
CA VAL A 81 -8.15 -2.11 -5.23
C VAL A 81 -9.16 -1.84 -6.33
N THR A 82 -10.26 -1.17 -6.02
CA THR A 82 -11.29 -0.78 -6.98
C THR A 82 -11.27 0.74 -7.22
N TYR A 83 -11.83 1.19 -8.34
CA TYR A 83 -12.11 2.62 -8.52
C TYR A 83 -13.10 3.08 -7.44
N GLY A 84 -12.85 4.27 -6.90
CA GLY A 84 -13.86 4.98 -6.12
C GLY A 84 -15.10 5.27 -6.98
N PRO A 85 -16.27 5.51 -6.36
CA PRO A 85 -17.47 5.85 -7.11
C PRO A 85 -17.22 7.08 -8.01
N PRO A 86 -17.69 7.07 -9.27
CA PRO A 86 -17.52 8.22 -10.15
C PRO A 86 -18.15 9.46 -9.51
N ALA A 87 -17.33 10.49 -9.26
CA ALA A 87 -17.75 11.69 -8.54
C ALA A 87 -18.15 12.85 -9.47
N ALA A 88 -17.66 12.86 -10.71
CA ALA A 88 -17.90 13.93 -11.65
C ALA A 88 -17.80 13.48 -13.10
N VAL A 89 -18.55 14.15 -13.97
CA VAL A 89 -18.36 14.12 -15.42
C VAL A 89 -17.69 15.42 -15.82
N VAL A 90 -16.54 15.33 -16.47
CA VAL A 90 -15.82 16.49 -17.01
C VAL A 90 -15.70 16.36 -18.53
N VAL A 91 -15.83 17.49 -19.23
CA VAL A 91 -15.63 17.52 -20.68
C VAL A 91 -14.12 17.45 -20.95
N ALA A 92 -13.63 16.27 -21.35
CA ALA A 92 -12.20 16.03 -21.55
C ALA A 92 -11.63 16.71 -22.82
N ARG A 93 -12.49 17.00 -23.81
CA ARG A 93 -12.13 17.76 -25.02
C ARG A 93 -13.32 18.60 -25.45
N GLN A 94 -13.09 19.88 -25.66
CA GLN A 94 -14.12 20.76 -26.19
C GLN A 94 -14.42 20.38 -27.65
N PRO A 95 -15.68 20.45 -28.10
CA PRO A 95 -15.97 20.36 -29.52
C PRO A 95 -15.29 21.54 -30.23
N GLY A 96 -14.39 21.23 -31.17
CA GLY A 96 -13.75 22.24 -31.99
C GLY A 96 -14.76 22.84 -32.96
N GLY A 97 -15.21 24.06 -32.66
CA GLY A 97 -15.96 24.98 -33.54
C GLY A 97 -17.04 24.34 -34.44
N ALA A 98 -18.31 24.56 -34.13
CA ALA A 98 -19.38 24.32 -35.10
C ALA A 98 -19.33 25.36 -36.24
N ARG A 99 -19.29 24.92 -37.49
CA ARG A 99 -19.66 25.77 -38.64
C ARG A 99 -21.17 25.64 -38.84
N GLY A 100 -21.90 26.74 -38.66
CA GLY A 100 -23.33 26.81 -38.94
C GLY A 100 -23.61 26.78 -40.45
N GLY A 101 -24.69 26.12 -40.83
CA GLY A 101 -25.32 26.16 -42.14
C GLY A 101 -26.82 26.37 -41.97
#